data_AF-A0A7S3WDU5-F1
#
_entry.id   AF-A0A7S3WDU5-F1
#
_cell.length_a   1.000
_cell.length_b   1.000
_cell.length_c   1.000
_cell.angle_alpha   90.00
_cell.angle_beta   90.00
_cell.angle_gamma   90.00
#
_symmetry.space_group_name_H-M   'P 1'
#
loop_
_entity.id
_entity.type
_entity.pdbx_description
1 polymer ?
#
loop_
_entity_poly.entity_id
_entity_poly.type
_entity_poly.pdbx_seq_one_letter_code
_entity_poly.pdbx_strand_id
1 'polypeptide(L)'
;TRHWHSPRRQSSCSQETNKKLPRTEQPARSTNKLRACVSAAPSACSSTPAGALDLPPRHTMSSAASRAPQRFDAASAAHRQWLSRIKCFLFDIDGVIHTTAGAVPGAASALSALRQAGVGVRFLTNNAGKSPAMVAAEFEKLGIDASTSEITTSACVAGDYLSSKGVEGSYVYVIGEPALMSMLSERAGVRPIGGPDDAGKSKRTLQSEGHSIATLDPPAGDVSAVVVGADGDISYYKVAKAAAYLLGNPRCLFVSTNPDPAYSFAPRAGGTAATLAPAGGVWARCVAMTSGREPDIVCGKPSRSLGKHMLSAYGLDPATTCMVGDRVDTDIEFGRAAGMHTLFVESGTTTAEAAAAAGPEQRPDFIAESIAVLEAALVGEAASD
;
A
#
# COMPACT_ATOMS: atom_id res chain seq x y z
N THR A 1 27.75 38.53 47.22
CA THR A 1 27.79 37.67 46.01
C THR A 1 26.39 37.16 45.73
N ARG A 2 25.76 37.69 44.67
CA ARG A 2 24.57 37.24 43.89
C ARG A 2 23.42 36.55 44.67
N HIS A 3 22.35 37.23 45.07
CA HIS A 3 21.12 37.62 44.33
C HIS A 3 20.28 36.48 43.73
N TRP A 4 19.10 36.25 44.32
CA TRP A 4 17.80 36.08 43.64
C TRP A 4 16.68 36.51 44.62
N HIS A 5 16.01 37.64 44.32
CA HIS A 5 14.74 38.03 44.95
C HIS A 5 13.74 38.37 43.85
N SER A 6 12.58 37.72 43.91
CA SER A 6 11.34 38.12 43.22
C SER A 6 10.86 39.49 43.75
N PRO A 7 10.13 40.27 42.93
CA PRO A 7 8.75 40.51 43.35
C PRO A 7 7.71 40.61 42.23
N ARG A 8 6.50 40.19 42.60
CA ARG A 8 5.21 40.53 41.96
C ARG A 8 4.99 42.04 41.89
N ARG A 9 4.32 42.52 40.84
CA ARG A 9 3.40 43.67 40.90
C ARG A 9 2.20 43.47 39.98
N GLN A 10 1.01 43.67 40.55
CA GLN A 10 -0.26 43.85 39.85
C GLN A 10 -0.53 45.35 39.64
N SER A 11 -1.39 45.59 38.63
CA SER A 11 -2.30 46.71 38.36
C SER A 11 -1.74 48.08 37.95
N SER A 12 -2.08 48.46 36.71
CA SER A 12 -2.81 49.72 36.48
C SER A 12 -3.62 49.63 35.18
N CYS A 13 -4.91 49.90 35.31
CA CYS A 13 -5.90 50.13 34.29
C CYS A 13 -5.61 51.44 33.54
N SER A 14 -5.78 51.48 32.22
CA SER A 14 -5.94 52.73 31.46
C SER A 14 -6.77 52.45 30.21
N GLN A 15 -7.80 53.28 30.06
CA GLN A 15 -8.87 53.23 29.09
C GLN A 15 -8.37 53.55 27.68
N GLU A 16 -8.88 52.84 26.67
CA GLU A 16 -8.87 53.33 25.30
C GLU A 16 -10.24 53.24 24.64
N THR A 17 -10.47 54.21 23.78
CA THR A 17 -11.74 54.89 23.57
C THR A 17 -12.50 54.36 22.37
N ASN A 18 -13.81 54.33 22.53
CA ASN A 18 -14.80 53.93 21.55
C ASN A 18 -14.97 55.04 20.49
N LYS A 19 -14.61 54.78 19.22
CA LYS A 19 -14.96 55.65 18.08
C LYS A 19 -15.88 54.92 17.09
N LYS A 20 -17.17 55.25 17.18
CA LYS A 20 -18.20 55.05 16.15
C LYS A 20 -17.96 55.99 14.97
N LEU A 21 -18.29 55.54 13.75
CA LEU A 21 -18.67 56.33 12.55
C LEU A 21 -19.42 55.38 11.56
N PRO A 22 -20.23 55.88 10.59
CA PRO A 22 -21.69 55.73 10.62
C PRO A 22 -22.28 54.76 9.56
N ARG A 23 -23.57 54.45 9.75
CA ARG A 23 -24.45 53.73 8.81
C ARG A 23 -25.08 54.69 7.79
N THR A 24 -25.09 54.28 6.52
CA THR A 24 -26.11 54.44 5.43
C THR A 24 -25.39 53.97 4.14
N GLU A 25 -25.91 53.23 3.16
CA GLU A 25 -27.23 52.80 2.68
C GLU A 25 -27.06 51.48 1.89
N GLN A 26 -28.09 50.61 1.89
CA GLN A 26 -28.18 49.46 0.98
C GLN A 26 -28.64 49.91 -0.43
N PRO A 27 -28.38 49.09 -1.46
CA PRO A 27 -29.55 48.56 -2.15
C PRO A 27 -29.50 47.07 -2.50
N ALA A 28 -30.68 46.47 -2.33
CA ALA A 28 -31.38 45.51 -3.18
C ALA A 28 -30.71 44.19 -3.63
N ARG A 29 -31.27 43.12 -3.04
CA ARG A 29 -31.51 41.77 -3.57
C ARG A 29 -31.37 41.58 -5.09
N SER A 30 -30.66 40.51 -5.46
CA SER A 30 -30.93 39.71 -6.66
C SER A 30 -30.79 38.23 -6.34
N THR A 31 -31.94 37.56 -6.19
CA THR A 31 -32.09 36.11 -6.22
C THR A 31 -32.59 35.69 -7.60
N ASN A 32 -32.27 34.46 -8.02
CA ASN A 32 -32.59 33.77 -9.29
C ASN A 32 -31.58 34.07 -10.42
N LYS A 33 -31.09 33.11 -11.22
CA LYS A 33 -31.69 31.86 -11.71
C LYS A 33 -30.58 30.85 -12.05
N LEU A 34 -30.64 29.63 -11.51
CA LEU A 34 -30.21 28.42 -12.22
C LEU A 34 -31.27 27.36 -11.96
N ARG A 35 -32.36 27.45 -12.74
CA ARG A 35 -33.40 26.44 -12.82
C ARG A 35 -33.17 25.65 -14.10
N ALA A 36 -32.94 24.35 -13.93
CA ALA A 36 -33.30 23.22 -14.76
C ALA A 36 -33.36 23.42 -16.30
N CYS A 37 -32.56 22.63 -17.01
CA CYS A 37 -32.97 22.00 -18.26
C CYS A 37 -32.77 20.49 -18.10
N VAL A 38 -33.84 19.82 -17.66
CA VAL A 38 -34.05 18.38 -17.80
C VAL A 38 -35.13 18.21 -18.85
N SER A 39 -34.72 17.83 -20.06
CA SER A 39 -35.53 17.26 -21.16
C SER A 39 -34.58 17.17 -22.36
N ALA A 40 -34.46 16.12 -23.16
CA ALA A 40 -35.23 14.92 -23.35
C ALA A 40 -34.30 13.88 -24.03
N ALA A 41 -34.59 12.59 -23.86
CA ALA A 41 -33.98 11.55 -24.66
C ALA A 41 -34.46 11.62 -26.11
N PRO A 42 -33.61 11.26 -27.09
CA PRO A 42 -34.07 10.64 -28.32
C PRO A 42 -33.51 9.21 -28.47
N SER A 43 -34.47 8.29 -28.62
CA SER A 43 -34.51 7.15 -29.55
C SER A 43 -33.22 6.56 -30.11
N ALA A 44 -33.12 5.24 -29.93
CA ALA A 44 -32.22 4.31 -30.58
C ALA A 44 -32.02 4.57 -32.07
N CYS A 45 -30.75 4.55 -32.48
CA CYS A 45 -30.36 4.25 -33.85
C CYS A 45 -29.10 3.37 -33.81
N SER A 46 -29.26 2.17 -34.34
CA SER A 46 -28.25 1.13 -34.48
C SER A 46 -27.16 1.55 -35.46
N SER A 47 -25.92 1.58 -35.00
CA SER A 47 -24.76 1.44 -35.88
C SER A 47 -23.61 0.78 -35.13
N THR A 48 -23.25 -0.41 -35.59
CA THR A 48 -22.16 -1.24 -35.09
C THR A 48 -20.82 -0.62 -35.49
N PRO A 49 -19.86 -0.41 -34.58
CA PRO A 49 -18.46 -0.27 -34.97
C PRO A 49 -17.85 -1.67 -35.06
N ALA A 50 -17.46 -2.05 -36.28
CA ALA A 50 -16.57 -3.17 -36.53
C ALA A 50 -15.21 -2.91 -35.88
N GLY A 51 -14.65 -3.92 -35.22
CA GLY A 51 -13.30 -3.86 -34.64
C GLY A 51 -13.21 -4.24 -33.17
N ALA A 52 -13.95 -5.25 -32.71
CA ALA A 52 -13.61 -5.93 -31.47
C ALA A 52 -12.32 -6.72 -31.70
N LEU A 53 -11.20 -6.25 -31.15
CA LEU A 53 -10.00 -7.05 -31.00
C LEU A 53 -10.36 -8.26 -30.14
N ASP A 54 -10.22 -9.44 -30.75
CA ASP A 54 -10.50 -10.75 -30.19
C ASP A 54 -9.67 -10.93 -28.91
N LEU A 55 -10.32 -10.75 -27.75
CA LEU A 55 -9.72 -11.08 -26.47
C LEU A 55 -9.62 -12.60 -26.41
N PRO A 56 -8.45 -13.18 -26.07
CA PRO A 56 -8.33 -14.63 -25.98
C PRO A 56 -9.33 -15.17 -24.95
N PRO A 57 -9.86 -16.39 -25.15
CA PRO A 57 -10.89 -16.95 -24.28
C PRO A 57 -10.38 -16.97 -22.84
N ARG A 58 -11.23 -16.51 -21.91
CA ARG A 58 -11.01 -16.66 -20.47
C ARG A 58 -10.62 -18.10 -20.22
N HIS A 59 -9.37 -18.34 -19.80
CA HIS A 59 -8.94 -19.64 -19.33
C HIS A 59 -9.97 -20.10 -18.29
N THR A 60 -10.59 -21.25 -18.56
CA THR A 60 -11.48 -21.93 -17.62
C THR A 60 -10.77 -22.01 -16.28
N MET A 61 -11.27 -21.30 -15.28
CA MET A 61 -10.77 -21.39 -13.92
C MET A 61 -10.77 -22.87 -13.52
N SER A 62 -9.63 -23.34 -13.00
CA SER A 62 -9.51 -24.66 -12.40
C SER A 62 -10.63 -24.87 -11.37
N SER A 63 -11.18 -26.09 -11.33
CA SER A 63 -12.28 -26.54 -10.44
C SER A 63 -12.05 -26.30 -8.94
N ALA A 64 -10.85 -25.88 -8.53
CA ALA A 64 -10.51 -25.53 -7.15
C ALA A 64 -11.25 -24.29 -6.61
N ALA A 65 -11.78 -23.39 -7.45
CA ALA A 65 -12.46 -22.16 -7.01
C ALA A 65 -13.84 -22.38 -6.35
N SER A 66 -14.38 -23.61 -6.36
CA SER A 66 -15.74 -23.90 -5.84
C SER A 66 -15.77 -24.51 -4.42
N ARG A 67 -14.64 -24.98 -3.87
CA ARG A 67 -14.63 -25.58 -2.52
C ARG A 67 -14.61 -24.51 -1.44
N ALA A 68 -15.31 -24.77 -0.34
CA ALA A 68 -15.21 -23.96 0.87
C ALA A 68 -13.78 -24.05 1.44
N PRO A 69 -13.27 -22.98 2.09
CA PRO A 69 -11.97 -23.04 2.75
C PRO A 69 -11.94 -24.14 3.81
N GLN A 70 -10.79 -24.78 3.95
CA GLN A 70 -10.59 -25.81 4.98
C GLN A 70 -9.86 -25.21 6.17
N ARG A 71 -10.28 -25.54 7.39
CA ARG A 71 -9.45 -25.30 8.58
C ARG A 71 -8.19 -26.16 8.46
N PHE A 72 -7.03 -25.53 8.49
CA PHE A 72 -5.77 -26.26 8.47
C PHE A 72 -5.62 -27.02 9.79
N ASP A 73 -5.28 -28.30 9.68
CA ASP A 73 -5.14 -29.23 10.80
C ASP A 73 -3.80 -29.93 10.67
N ALA A 74 -2.88 -29.64 11.60
CA ALA A 74 -1.55 -30.25 11.64
C ALA A 74 -1.59 -31.78 11.89
N ALA A 75 -2.66 -32.29 12.52
CA ALA A 75 -2.85 -33.72 12.76
C ALA A 75 -3.36 -34.46 11.51
N SER A 76 -3.90 -33.76 10.52
CA SER A 76 -4.40 -34.34 9.27
C SER A 76 -3.25 -34.79 8.36
N ALA A 77 -3.22 -36.09 8.04
CA ALA A 77 -2.26 -36.65 7.09
C ALA A 77 -2.37 -36.01 5.69
N ALA A 78 -3.58 -35.63 5.27
CA ALA A 78 -3.79 -34.97 3.98
C ALA A 78 -3.19 -33.56 3.95
N HIS A 79 -3.26 -32.82 5.06
CA HIS A 79 -2.67 -31.48 5.16
C HIS A 79 -1.14 -31.54 5.25
N ARG A 80 -0.58 -32.51 5.98
CA ARG A 80 0.87 -32.77 5.98
C ARG A 80 1.38 -33.16 4.59
N GLN A 81 0.65 -34.04 3.88
CA GLN A 81 0.98 -34.39 2.50
C GLN A 81 0.88 -33.19 1.54
N TRP A 82 -0.07 -32.27 1.76
CA TRP A 82 -0.09 -31.02 1.00
C TRP A 82 1.13 -30.16 1.31
N LEU A 83 1.47 -30.01 2.60
CA LEU A 83 2.60 -29.19 3.05
C LEU A 83 3.93 -29.69 2.47
N SER A 84 4.15 -31.01 2.41
CA SER A 84 5.38 -31.59 1.84
C SER A 84 5.55 -31.35 0.33
N ARG A 85 4.49 -30.91 -0.38
CA ARG A 85 4.56 -30.51 -1.78
C ARG A 85 4.86 -29.02 -1.97
N ILE A 86 4.72 -28.21 -0.92
CA ILE A 86 5.01 -26.78 -0.95
C ILE A 86 6.52 -26.58 -0.82
N LYS A 87 7.09 -25.91 -1.82
CA LYS A 87 8.53 -25.60 -1.89
C LYS A 87 8.86 -24.20 -1.40
N CYS A 88 7.89 -23.29 -1.42
CA CYS A 88 8.09 -21.92 -0.98
C CYS A 88 6.82 -21.31 -0.37
N PHE A 89 7.01 -20.55 0.71
CA PHE A 89 5.99 -19.68 1.28
C PHE A 89 6.34 -18.21 1.05
N LEU A 90 5.33 -17.42 0.65
CA LEU A 90 5.38 -15.97 0.66
C LEU A 90 4.52 -15.48 1.81
N PHE A 91 5.15 -14.91 2.82
CA PHE A 91 4.46 -14.37 3.99
C PHE A 91 4.21 -12.87 3.80
N ASP A 92 2.97 -12.44 4.00
CA ASP A 92 2.76 -11.06 4.45
C ASP A 92 3.46 -10.83 5.81
N ILE A 93 3.62 -9.56 6.18
CA ILE A 93 4.33 -9.16 7.38
C ILE A 93 3.37 -8.69 8.48
N ASP A 94 2.53 -7.71 8.17
CA ASP A 94 1.67 -7.01 9.14
C ASP A 94 0.40 -7.84 9.39
N GLY A 95 0.27 -8.43 10.58
CA GLY A 95 -0.83 -9.35 10.91
C GLY A 95 -0.46 -10.83 10.76
N VAL A 96 0.72 -11.14 10.20
CA VAL A 96 1.20 -12.52 10.01
C VAL A 96 2.47 -12.80 10.82
N ILE A 97 3.45 -11.90 10.74
CA ILE A 97 4.73 -12.02 11.46
C ILE A 97 4.68 -11.22 12.75
N HIS A 98 4.08 -10.02 12.71
CA HIS A 98 3.88 -9.18 13.89
C HIS A 98 2.57 -8.40 13.78
N THR A 99 2.08 -7.96 14.93
CA THR A 99 0.93 -7.07 15.07
C THR A 99 1.34 -5.82 15.84
N THR A 100 0.38 -4.92 16.11
CA THR A 100 0.59 -3.81 17.04
C THR A 100 0.95 -4.26 18.46
N ALA A 101 0.66 -5.52 18.82
CA ALA A 101 0.99 -6.10 20.13
C ALA A 101 2.40 -6.73 20.21
N GLY A 102 3.14 -6.80 19.09
CA GLY A 102 4.45 -7.44 19.01
C GLY A 102 4.46 -8.63 18.04
N ALA A 103 5.46 -9.50 18.16
CA ALA A 103 5.57 -10.70 17.33
C ALA A 103 4.34 -11.60 17.47
N VAL A 104 3.88 -12.19 16.37
CA VAL A 104 2.85 -13.23 16.40
C VAL A 104 3.45 -14.47 17.10
N PRO A 105 2.80 -15.00 18.15
CA PRO A 105 3.29 -16.19 18.85
C PRO A 105 3.50 -17.38 17.92
N GLY A 106 4.68 -18.01 18.01
CA GLY A 106 5.08 -19.15 17.16
C GLY A 106 5.54 -18.77 15.74
N ALA A 107 5.57 -17.49 15.37
CA ALA A 107 6.04 -17.08 14.05
C ALA A 107 7.51 -17.43 13.80
N ALA A 108 8.40 -17.07 14.72
CA ALA A 108 9.84 -17.32 14.58
C ALA A 108 10.16 -18.83 14.53
N SER A 109 9.50 -19.64 15.35
CA SER A 109 9.70 -21.08 15.38
C SER A 109 9.17 -21.76 14.11
N ALA A 110 8.01 -21.35 13.59
CA ALA A 110 7.49 -21.83 12.31
C ALA A 110 8.40 -21.51 11.13
N LEU A 111 8.92 -20.28 11.04
CA LEU A 111 9.88 -19.90 10.00
C LEU A 111 11.17 -20.73 10.09
N SER A 112 11.67 -20.98 11.30
CA SER A 112 12.84 -21.84 11.52
C SER A 112 12.57 -23.29 11.10
N ALA A 113 11.42 -23.86 11.47
CA ALA A 113 11.03 -25.21 11.10
C ALA A 113 10.92 -25.38 9.57
N LEU A 114 10.32 -24.41 8.88
CA LEU A 114 10.26 -24.41 7.40
C LEU A 114 11.65 -24.43 6.77
N ARG A 115 12.57 -23.60 7.27
CA ARG A 115 13.96 -23.56 6.78
C ARG A 115 14.70 -24.87 7.05
N GLN A 116 14.52 -25.47 8.23
CA GLN A 116 15.11 -26.77 8.57
C GLN A 116 14.58 -27.89 7.67
N ALA A 117 13.32 -27.81 7.26
CA ALA A 117 12.70 -28.70 6.28
C ALA A 117 13.11 -28.40 4.81
N GLY A 118 13.98 -27.42 4.57
CA GLY A 118 14.42 -27.03 3.23
C GLY A 118 13.37 -26.28 2.40
N VAL A 119 12.31 -25.78 3.05
CA VAL A 119 11.25 -24.98 2.40
C VAL A 119 11.71 -23.53 2.29
N GLY A 120 11.56 -22.94 1.10
CA GLY A 120 11.90 -21.54 0.86
C GLY A 120 10.98 -20.58 1.61
N VAL A 121 11.56 -19.58 2.27
CA VAL A 121 10.82 -18.54 3.00
C VAL A 121 11.08 -17.19 2.32
N ARG A 122 9.99 -16.47 2.01
CA ARG A 122 10.03 -15.10 1.48
C ARG A 122 9.00 -14.23 2.16
N PHE A 123 9.27 -12.94 2.23
CA PHE A 123 8.39 -11.93 2.83
C PHE A 123 7.96 -10.91 1.77
N LEU A 124 6.68 -10.57 1.75
CA LEU A 124 6.08 -9.65 0.79
C LEU A 124 5.15 -8.67 1.52
N THR A 125 5.53 -7.40 1.58
CA THR A 125 4.74 -6.34 2.24
C THR A 125 4.35 -5.22 1.27
N ASN A 126 3.13 -4.69 1.46
CA ASN A 126 2.66 -3.49 0.77
C ASN A 126 3.29 -2.19 1.31
N ASN A 127 4.05 -2.24 2.41
CA ASN A 127 4.66 -1.07 3.02
C ASN A 127 5.86 -0.55 2.19
N ALA A 128 5.72 0.65 1.63
CA ALA A 128 6.77 1.33 0.86
C ALA A 128 7.68 2.22 1.72
N GLY A 129 7.34 2.44 2.99
CA GLY A 129 8.07 3.32 3.91
C GLY A 129 9.29 2.66 4.56
N LYS A 130 9.57 1.39 4.26
CA LYS A 130 10.71 0.64 4.78
C LYS A 130 11.48 -0.02 3.65
N SER A 131 12.81 0.00 3.74
CA SER A 131 13.67 -0.81 2.89
C SER A 131 13.75 -2.25 3.40
N PRO A 132 14.16 -3.24 2.58
CA PRO A 132 14.44 -4.59 3.05
C PRO A 132 15.38 -4.65 4.26
N ALA A 133 16.39 -3.79 4.31
CA ALA A 133 17.32 -3.70 5.43
C ALA A 133 16.65 -3.22 6.72
N MET A 134 15.72 -2.25 6.63
CA MET A 134 14.96 -1.79 7.78
C MET A 134 14.02 -2.88 8.31
N VAL A 135 13.37 -3.62 7.42
CA VAL A 135 12.51 -4.75 7.80
C VAL A 135 13.33 -5.87 8.46
N ALA A 136 14.48 -6.23 7.89
CA ALA A 136 15.37 -7.23 8.49
C ALA A 136 15.83 -6.83 9.90
N ALA A 137 16.19 -5.56 10.11
CA ALA A 137 16.56 -5.04 11.42
C ALA A 137 15.39 -5.02 12.44
N GLU A 138 14.14 -4.96 11.98
CA GLU A 138 12.98 -5.15 12.84
C GLU A 138 12.77 -6.63 13.18
N PHE A 139 12.92 -7.51 12.20
CA PHE A 139 12.80 -8.97 12.40
C PHE A 139 13.85 -9.49 13.38
N GLU A 140 15.07 -8.98 13.34
CA GLU A 140 16.13 -9.31 14.30
C GLU A 140 15.69 -9.06 15.74
N LYS A 141 15.00 -7.95 16.01
CA LYS A 141 14.46 -7.62 17.34
C LYS A 141 13.35 -8.57 17.78
N LEU A 142 12.70 -9.24 16.83
CA LEU A 142 11.68 -10.27 17.06
C LEU A 142 12.27 -11.68 17.11
N GLY A 143 13.60 -11.83 17.02
CA GLY A 143 14.26 -13.13 17.00
C GLY A 143 14.08 -13.89 15.68
N ILE A 144 13.77 -13.19 14.60
CA ILE A 144 13.60 -13.76 13.25
C ILE A 144 14.82 -13.38 12.43
N ASP A 145 15.61 -14.38 12.05
CA ASP A 145 16.65 -14.19 11.05
C ASP A 145 16.01 -14.07 9.67
N ALA A 146 16.28 -13.00 8.93
CA ALA A 146 15.80 -12.82 7.56
C ALA A 146 16.81 -12.04 6.73
N SER A 147 17.18 -12.61 5.59
CA SER A 147 18.02 -11.94 4.61
C SER A 147 17.23 -10.84 3.90
N THR A 148 17.88 -9.73 3.57
CA THR A 148 17.28 -8.68 2.73
C THR A 148 16.82 -9.20 1.36
N SER A 149 17.42 -10.30 0.86
CA SER A 149 17.02 -10.97 -0.38
C SER A 149 15.72 -11.78 -0.29
N GLU A 150 15.30 -12.13 0.94
CA GLU A 150 14.02 -12.78 1.21
C GLU A 150 12.88 -11.75 1.29
N ILE A 151 13.19 -10.46 1.46
CA ILE A 151 12.20 -9.40 1.72
C ILE A 151 11.93 -8.59 0.46
N THR A 152 10.65 -8.55 0.05
CA THR A 152 10.16 -7.71 -1.04
C THR A 152 9.16 -6.69 -0.49
N THR A 153 9.48 -5.41 -0.65
CA THR A 153 8.56 -4.31 -0.33
C THR A 153 7.95 -3.75 -1.60
N SER A 154 6.80 -3.09 -1.51
CA SER A 154 6.20 -2.40 -2.66
C SER A 154 7.11 -1.30 -3.27
N ALA A 155 8.03 -0.74 -2.47
CA ALA A 155 9.07 0.17 -2.96
C ALA A 155 10.10 -0.52 -3.86
N CYS A 156 10.48 -1.77 -3.54
CA CYS A 156 11.34 -2.58 -4.41
C CYS A 156 10.69 -2.78 -5.78
N VAL A 157 9.41 -3.16 -5.78
CA VAL A 157 8.63 -3.41 -6.98
C VAL A 157 8.45 -2.15 -7.81
N ALA A 158 8.21 -1.00 -7.18
CA ALA A 158 8.15 0.28 -7.88
C ALA A 158 9.48 0.61 -8.57
N GLY A 159 10.60 0.38 -7.89
CA GLY A 159 11.93 0.52 -8.46
C GLY A 159 12.18 -0.43 -9.64
N ASP A 160 11.92 -1.72 -9.47
CA ASP A 160 12.08 -2.74 -10.51
C ASP A 160 11.21 -2.43 -11.73
N TYR A 161 9.97 -1.93 -11.51
CA TYR A 161 9.09 -1.47 -12.58
C TYR A 161 9.69 -0.29 -13.34
N LEU A 162 10.16 0.76 -12.66
CA LEU A 162 10.79 1.90 -13.33
C LEU A 162 12.05 1.49 -14.09
N SER A 163 12.87 0.62 -13.50
CA SER A 163 14.04 0.04 -14.17
C SER A 163 13.64 -0.64 -15.49
N SER A 164 12.56 -1.44 -15.48
CA SER A 164 12.02 -2.09 -16.68
C SER A 164 11.49 -1.13 -17.75
N LYS A 165 11.22 0.14 -17.39
CA LYS A 165 10.79 1.20 -18.32
C LYS A 165 11.94 2.01 -18.89
N GLY A 166 13.19 1.74 -18.47
CA GLY A 166 14.38 2.40 -19.02
C GLY A 166 14.43 3.89 -18.70
N VAL A 167 13.99 4.29 -17.50
CA VAL A 167 13.99 5.69 -17.05
C VAL A 167 15.23 6.07 -16.22
N GLU A 168 16.31 5.31 -16.32
CA GLU A 168 17.56 5.56 -15.59
C GLU A 168 18.06 7.00 -15.80
N GLY A 169 18.56 7.62 -14.74
CA GLY A 169 19.06 9.00 -14.73
C GLY A 169 17.99 10.09 -14.78
N SER A 170 16.73 9.75 -15.06
CA SER A 170 15.62 10.72 -15.10
C SER A 170 15.18 11.18 -13.71
N TYR A 171 14.46 12.31 -13.66
CA TYR A 171 13.79 12.73 -12.44
C TYR A 171 12.51 11.95 -12.21
N VAL A 172 12.25 11.63 -10.94
CA VAL A 172 11.00 10.98 -10.49
C VAL A 172 10.44 11.78 -9.33
N TYR A 173 9.23 12.31 -9.47
CA TYR A 173 8.56 13.01 -8.38
C TYR A 173 7.92 12.01 -7.42
N VAL A 174 8.27 12.11 -6.14
CA VAL A 174 7.83 11.17 -5.12
C VAL A 174 6.92 11.86 -4.12
N ILE A 175 5.75 11.26 -3.89
CA ILE A 175 4.96 11.45 -2.68
C ILE A 175 5.23 10.21 -1.82
N GLY A 176 5.98 10.36 -0.74
CA GLY A 176 6.34 9.24 0.10
C GLY A 176 7.54 9.47 1.01
N GLU A 177 7.79 8.47 1.85
CA GLU A 177 8.88 8.44 2.83
C GLU A 177 10.29 8.32 2.20
N PRO A 178 11.36 8.70 2.92
CA PRO A 178 12.74 8.62 2.43
C PRO A 178 13.14 7.22 1.91
N ALA A 179 12.67 6.16 2.57
CA ALA A 179 13.01 4.79 2.17
C ALA A 179 12.50 4.46 0.75
N LEU A 180 11.32 4.97 0.37
CA LEU A 180 10.82 4.82 -1.00
C LEU A 180 11.78 5.48 -1.99
N MET A 181 12.22 6.71 -1.71
CA MET A 181 13.16 7.43 -2.57
C MET A 181 14.47 6.66 -2.73
N SER A 182 15.08 6.19 -1.64
CA SER A 182 16.31 5.39 -1.71
C SER A 182 16.13 4.13 -2.54
N MET A 183 15.03 3.40 -2.34
CA MET A 183 14.75 2.18 -3.12
C MET A 183 14.61 2.46 -4.62
N LEU A 184 13.95 3.56 -5.01
CA LEU A 184 13.82 3.93 -6.42
C LEU A 184 15.20 4.23 -7.02
N SER A 185 16.04 5.02 -6.32
CA SER A 185 17.41 5.31 -6.75
C SER A 185 18.24 4.03 -6.92
N GLU A 186 18.22 3.15 -5.92
CA GLU A 186 19.02 1.92 -5.91
C GLU A 186 18.61 0.93 -7.00
N ARG A 187 17.30 0.79 -7.25
CA ARG A 187 16.76 -0.25 -8.15
C ARG A 187 16.66 0.20 -9.61
N ALA A 188 16.44 1.49 -9.84
CA ALA A 188 16.18 2.04 -11.17
C ALA A 188 17.21 3.09 -11.64
N GLY A 189 18.15 3.49 -10.78
CA GLY A 189 19.14 4.53 -11.10
C GLY A 189 18.51 5.91 -11.39
N VAL A 190 17.29 6.15 -10.89
CA VAL A 190 16.57 7.42 -11.07
C VAL A 190 17.04 8.47 -10.07
N ARG A 191 16.56 9.71 -10.24
CA ARG A 191 16.81 10.86 -9.36
C ARG A 191 15.50 11.29 -8.69
N PRO A 192 15.15 10.70 -7.53
CA PRO A 192 13.95 11.09 -6.81
C PRO A 192 14.00 12.54 -6.35
N ILE A 193 12.88 13.24 -6.48
CA ILE A 193 12.66 14.60 -5.99
C ILE A 193 11.31 14.67 -5.26
N GLY A 194 11.11 15.68 -4.41
CA GLY A 194 9.90 15.80 -3.61
C GLY A 194 10.05 15.10 -2.26
N GLY A 195 9.06 14.29 -1.86
CA GLY A 195 9.08 13.59 -0.57
C GLY A 195 9.33 14.54 0.61
N PRO A 196 10.35 14.30 1.45
CA PRO A 196 10.71 15.19 2.56
C PRO A 196 11.08 16.62 2.15
N ASP A 197 11.62 16.85 0.94
CA ASP A 197 12.03 18.18 0.48
C ASP A 197 10.82 19.12 0.28
N ASP A 198 9.63 18.55 0.12
CA ASP A 198 8.37 19.27 0.02
C ASP A 198 7.55 19.23 1.33
N ALA A 199 8.13 18.73 2.43
CA ALA A 199 7.47 18.73 3.73
C ALA A 199 7.19 20.16 4.22
N GLY A 200 6.03 20.36 4.86
CA GLY A 200 5.58 21.67 5.35
C GLY A 200 5.13 22.66 4.25
N LYS A 201 5.36 22.37 2.96
CA LYS A 201 4.85 23.20 1.86
C LYS A 201 3.34 23.11 1.78
N SER A 202 2.70 24.24 1.49
CA SER A 202 1.24 24.37 1.51
C SER A 202 0.70 24.97 0.22
N LYS A 203 -0.63 25.13 0.13
CA LYS A 203 -1.26 25.90 -0.94
C LYS A 203 -0.68 27.31 -1.08
N ARG A 204 -0.33 27.97 0.04
CA ARG A 204 0.26 29.33 0.00
C ARG A 204 1.65 29.31 -0.62
N THR A 205 2.45 28.29 -0.31
CA THR A 205 3.78 28.07 -0.91
C THR A 205 3.66 27.94 -2.42
N LEU A 206 2.71 27.12 -2.90
CA LEU A 206 2.46 26.95 -4.33
C LEU A 206 2.09 28.27 -5.01
N GLN A 207 1.23 29.07 -4.36
CA GLN A 207 0.81 30.37 -4.87
C GLN A 207 1.96 31.38 -4.95
N SER A 208 2.86 31.38 -3.96
CA SER A 208 4.01 32.29 -3.95
C SER A 208 5.12 31.87 -4.91
N GLU A 209 5.30 30.57 -5.14
CA GLU A 209 6.30 30.05 -6.08
C GLU A 209 5.85 30.19 -7.56
N GLY A 210 4.57 30.53 -7.80
CA GLY A 210 4.06 30.76 -9.15
C GLY A 210 4.14 29.51 -10.05
N HIS A 211 4.16 28.31 -9.45
CA HIS A 211 4.27 27.06 -10.18
C HIS A 211 3.00 26.81 -11.02
N SER A 212 3.09 27.20 -12.28
CA SER A 212 2.24 26.73 -13.37
C SER A 212 2.87 25.45 -13.94
N ILE A 213 2.09 24.67 -14.68
CA ILE A 213 2.61 23.54 -15.47
C ILE A 213 3.77 23.96 -16.41
N ALA A 214 3.80 25.24 -16.80
CA ALA A 214 4.82 25.83 -17.65
C ALA A 214 6.13 26.21 -16.91
N THR A 215 6.12 26.24 -15.58
CA THR A 215 7.24 26.75 -14.74
C THR A 215 7.64 25.76 -13.64
N LEU A 216 7.41 24.47 -13.85
CA LEU A 216 7.89 23.42 -12.95
C LEU A 216 9.42 23.34 -13.01
N ASP A 217 10.03 23.10 -11.84
CA ASP A 217 11.45 22.80 -11.70
C ASP A 217 11.62 21.47 -10.95
N PRO A 218 12.22 20.44 -11.60
CA PRO A 218 12.60 20.40 -13.01
C PRO A 218 11.35 20.53 -13.93
N PRO A 219 11.54 20.92 -15.21
CA PRO A 219 10.47 20.95 -16.20
C PRO A 219 9.76 19.60 -16.31
N ALA A 220 8.46 19.61 -16.63
CA ALA A 220 7.66 18.37 -16.69
C ALA A 220 8.22 17.33 -17.69
N GLY A 221 8.84 17.80 -18.78
CA GLY A 221 9.47 16.93 -19.78
C GLY A 221 10.64 16.10 -19.25
N ASP A 222 11.28 16.53 -18.15
CA ASP A 222 12.43 15.86 -17.56
C ASP A 222 12.03 14.88 -16.44
N VAL A 223 10.77 14.93 -16.00
CA VAL A 223 10.20 14.01 -14.99
C VAL A 223 9.54 12.83 -15.70
N SER A 224 10.12 11.65 -15.55
CA SER A 224 9.65 10.44 -16.23
C SER A 224 8.59 9.67 -15.44
N ALA A 225 8.48 9.90 -14.12
CA ALA A 225 7.44 9.27 -13.31
C ALA A 225 7.02 10.13 -12.11
N VAL A 226 5.77 9.93 -11.69
CA VAL A 226 5.25 10.27 -10.37
C VAL A 226 5.01 8.96 -9.62
N VAL A 227 5.66 8.78 -8.47
CA VAL A 227 5.50 7.61 -7.60
C VAL A 227 4.82 8.04 -6.30
N VAL A 228 3.72 7.38 -5.95
CA VAL A 228 2.91 7.70 -4.78
C VAL A 228 2.85 6.52 -3.83
N GLY A 229 3.39 6.70 -2.64
CA GLY A 229 3.27 5.80 -1.50
C GLY A 229 2.71 6.50 -0.27
N ALA A 230 2.86 5.86 0.89
CA ALA A 230 2.50 6.48 2.17
C ALA A 230 3.44 7.67 2.46
N ASP A 231 2.86 8.79 2.89
CA ASP A 231 3.55 10.04 3.21
C ASP A 231 2.85 10.67 4.43
N GLY A 232 3.56 10.76 5.56
CA GLY A 232 3.04 11.38 6.78
C GLY A 232 2.91 12.91 6.70
N ASP A 233 3.67 13.54 5.80
CA ASP A 233 3.72 14.99 5.56
C ASP A 233 3.03 15.36 4.24
N ILE A 234 1.99 14.61 3.87
CA ILE A 234 1.20 14.89 2.67
C ILE A 234 0.61 16.30 2.73
N SER A 235 0.58 16.99 1.59
CA SER A 235 0.06 18.35 1.53
C SER A 235 -0.61 18.66 0.21
N TYR A 236 -1.39 19.76 0.21
CA TYR A 236 -1.93 20.33 -1.03
C TYR A 236 -0.85 20.55 -2.08
N TYR A 237 0.34 21.00 -1.64
CA TYR A 237 1.47 21.26 -2.52
C TYR A 237 1.91 20.00 -3.26
N LYS A 238 2.14 18.91 -2.51
CA LYS A 238 2.61 17.64 -3.08
C LYS A 238 1.63 17.06 -4.10
N VAL A 239 0.34 17.04 -3.75
CA VAL A 239 -0.72 16.53 -4.65
C VAL A 239 -0.84 17.38 -5.91
N ALA A 240 -0.83 18.72 -5.77
CA ALA A 240 -0.91 19.62 -6.91
C ALA A 240 0.31 19.50 -7.84
N LYS A 241 1.52 19.40 -7.26
CA LYS A 241 2.77 19.27 -8.03
C LYS A 241 2.86 17.93 -8.75
N ALA A 242 2.48 16.83 -8.10
CA ALA A 242 2.33 15.52 -8.73
C ALA A 242 1.37 15.57 -9.94
N ALA A 243 0.18 16.15 -9.76
CA ALA A 243 -0.79 16.29 -10.85
C ALA A 243 -0.26 17.15 -11.99
N ALA A 244 0.47 18.23 -11.68
CA ALA A 244 1.09 19.09 -12.68
C ALA A 244 2.14 18.35 -13.52
N TYR A 245 2.98 17.50 -12.91
CA TYR A 245 3.91 16.64 -13.66
C TYR A 245 3.18 15.67 -14.59
N LEU A 246 2.14 15.00 -14.09
CA LEU A 246 1.34 14.05 -14.88
C LEU A 246 0.61 14.69 -16.06
N LEU A 247 0.13 15.92 -15.89
CA LEU A 247 -0.55 16.70 -16.93
C LEU A 247 0.45 17.34 -17.92
N GLY A 248 1.64 17.71 -17.44
CA GLY A 248 2.64 18.42 -18.23
C GLY A 248 3.47 17.51 -19.12
N ASN A 249 3.50 16.22 -18.82
CA ASN A 249 4.16 15.20 -19.63
C ASN A 249 3.27 13.96 -19.76
N PRO A 250 2.59 13.77 -20.92
CA PRO A 250 1.74 12.61 -21.16
C PRO A 250 2.47 11.26 -21.10
N ARG A 251 3.81 11.25 -21.22
CA ARG A 251 4.65 10.05 -21.08
C ARG A 251 5.10 9.81 -19.63
N CYS A 252 4.81 10.72 -18.70
CA CYS A 252 5.14 10.57 -17.31
C CYS A 252 4.33 9.41 -16.72
N LEU A 253 5.02 8.40 -16.20
CA LEU A 253 4.40 7.24 -15.58
C LEU A 253 3.76 7.62 -14.25
N PHE A 254 2.58 7.11 -13.98
CA PHE A 254 1.92 7.21 -12.68
C PHE A 254 1.99 5.86 -11.96
N VAL A 255 2.80 5.78 -10.90
CA VAL A 255 3.05 4.56 -10.13
C VAL A 255 2.47 4.71 -8.73
N SER A 256 1.62 3.78 -8.32
CA SER A 256 1.13 3.67 -6.94
C SER A 256 1.81 2.50 -6.24
N THR A 257 2.33 2.70 -5.03
CA THR A 257 3.03 1.61 -4.32
C THR A 257 2.05 0.57 -3.77
N ASN A 258 0.87 0.96 -3.31
CA ASN A 258 -0.16 0.04 -2.82
C ASN A 258 -1.56 0.67 -2.94
N PRO A 259 -2.61 -0.15 -3.04
CA PRO A 259 -3.99 0.33 -3.12
C PRO A 259 -4.65 0.49 -1.74
N ASP A 260 -3.91 0.23 -0.65
CA ASP A 260 -4.49 0.14 0.69
C ASP A 260 -5.16 1.46 1.10
N PRO A 261 -6.40 1.40 1.65
CA PRO A 261 -7.12 2.60 2.05
C PRO A 261 -6.69 3.08 3.44
N ALA A 262 -6.25 2.19 4.32
CA ALA A 262 -5.88 2.52 5.68
C ALA A 262 -4.91 1.49 6.28
N TYR A 263 -4.27 1.90 7.37
CA TYR A 263 -3.57 1.01 8.29
C TYR A 263 -3.92 1.40 9.74
N SER A 264 -3.73 0.48 10.68
CA SER A 264 -4.12 0.65 12.07
C SER A 264 -2.93 0.99 12.96
N PHE A 265 -3.07 2.04 13.77
CA PHE A 265 -2.18 2.31 14.88
C PHE A 265 -2.69 1.67 16.17
N ALA A 266 -1.75 1.18 16.99
CA ALA A 266 -2.03 0.75 18.35
C ALA A 266 -2.75 1.88 19.12
N PRO A 267 -3.69 1.55 20.01
CA PRO A 267 -4.25 2.53 20.92
C PRO A 267 -3.12 3.24 21.69
N ARG A 268 -3.29 4.55 21.94
CA ARG A 268 -2.42 5.24 22.92
C ARG A 268 -2.56 4.56 24.28
N ALA A 269 -1.54 4.68 25.13
CA ALA A 269 -1.59 4.15 26.49
C ALA A 269 -2.88 4.60 27.22
N GLY A 270 -3.68 3.63 27.68
CA GLY A 270 -4.98 3.85 28.31
C GLY A 270 -6.18 3.95 27.35
N GLY A 271 -5.98 3.86 26.04
CA GLY A 271 -7.03 3.78 25.03
C GLY A 271 -7.47 2.35 24.73
N THR A 272 -8.72 2.19 24.31
CA THR A 272 -9.32 0.87 24.03
C THR A 272 -9.50 0.57 22.54
N ALA A 273 -9.37 1.59 21.67
CA ALA A 273 -9.62 1.45 20.24
C ALA A 273 -8.40 1.87 19.40
N ALA A 274 -8.12 1.10 18.35
CA ALA A 274 -7.12 1.43 17.35
C ALA A 274 -7.55 2.67 16.55
N THR A 275 -6.58 3.43 16.05
CA THR A 275 -6.84 4.55 15.12
C THR A 275 -6.54 4.10 13.70
N LEU A 276 -7.52 4.24 12.80
CA LEU A 276 -7.31 4.07 11.37
C LEU A 276 -6.68 5.33 10.79
N ALA A 277 -5.53 5.17 10.13
CA ALA A 277 -4.84 6.22 9.41
C ALA A 277 -4.84 5.96 7.91
N PRO A 278 -4.87 7.01 7.07
CA PRO A 278 -4.86 6.86 5.62
C PRO A 278 -3.56 6.19 5.15
N ALA A 279 -3.69 5.17 4.29
CA ALA A 279 -2.56 4.51 3.65
C ALA A 279 -2.24 5.14 2.28
N GLY A 280 -1.16 4.66 1.63
CA GLY A 280 -0.68 5.20 0.35
C GLY A 280 -1.71 5.20 -0.78
N GLY A 281 -2.65 4.24 -0.77
CA GLY A 281 -3.75 4.19 -1.74
C GLY A 281 -4.65 5.42 -1.71
N VAL A 282 -4.83 6.04 -0.54
CA VAL A 282 -5.59 7.31 -0.41
C VAL A 282 -4.89 8.43 -1.16
N TRP A 283 -3.58 8.56 -1.00
CA TRP A 283 -2.79 9.60 -1.68
C TRP A 283 -2.74 9.39 -3.19
N ALA A 284 -2.61 8.13 -3.64
CA ALA A 284 -2.70 7.80 -5.05
C ALA A 284 -4.07 8.21 -5.62
N ARG A 285 -5.16 8.00 -4.90
CA ARG A 285 -6.50 8.44 -5.32
C ARG A 285 -6.63 9.96 -5.34
N CYS A 286 -6.04 10.71 -4.41
CA CYS A 286 -6.01 12.17 -4.46
C CYS A 286 -5.33 12.70 -5.73
N VAL A 287 -4.16 12.13 -6.08
CA VAL A 287 -3.43 12.47 -7.31
C VAL A 287 -4.23 12.07 -8.55
N ALA A 288 -4.85 10.89 -8.56
CA ALA A 288 -5.66 10.43 -9.67
C ALA A 288 -6.85 11.36 -9.94
N MET A 289 -7.59 11.72 -8.89
CA MET A 289 -8.74 12.63 -8.98
C MET A 289 -8.33 14.04 -9.43
N THR A 290 -7.15 14.51 -9.01
CA THR A 290 -6.67 15.86 -9.35
C THR A 290 -6.11 15.93 -10.77
N SER A 291 -5.40 14.88 -11.21
CA SER A 291 -4.80 14.81 -12.55
C SER A 291 -5.75 14.29 -13.64
N GLY A 292 -6.85 13.62 -13.26
CA GLY A 292 -7.71 12.90 -14.20
C GLY A 292 -7.06 11.65 -14.81
N ARG A 293 -5.93 11.18 -14.26
CA ARG A 293 -5.20 9.99 -14.72
C ARG A 293 -5.22 8.91 -13.64
N GLU A 294 -5.50 7.67 -14.03
CA GLU A 294 -5.32 6.51 -13.16
C GLU A 294 -3.85 6.06 -13.12
N PRO A 295 -3.39 5.38 -12.04
CA PRO A 295 -2.06 4.78 -12.01
C PRO A 295 -1.86 3.81 -13.18
N ASP A 296 -0.74 3.96 -13.89
CA ASP A 296 -0.31 3.01 -14.92
C ASP A 296 0.03 1.63 -14.29
N ILE A 297 0.43 1.63 -13.02
CA ILE A 297 0.63 0.41 -12.23
C ILE A 297 0.34 0.63 -10.75
N VAL A 298 -0.17 -0.42 -10.10
CA VAL A 298 -0.17 -0.58 -8.64
C VAL A 298 0.82 -1.68 -8.27
N CYS A 299 1.84 -1.34 -7.50
CA CYS A 299 2.97 -2.20 -7.17
C CYS A 299 2.73 -3.12 -5.96
N GLY A 300 1.62 -2.95 -5.25
CA GLY A 300 1.26 -3.76 -4.09
C GLY A 300 0.26 -4.86 -4.42
N LYS A 301 0.14 -5.83 -3.52
CA LYS A 301 -0.95 -6.81 -3.48
C LYS A 301 -2.31 -6.07 -3.49
N PRO A 302 -3.32 -6.52 -4.27
CA PRO A 302 -3.43 -7.81 -4.97
C PRO A 302 -2.96 -7.80 -6.45
N SER A 303 -2.05 -6.90 -6.85
CA SER A 303 -1.65 -6.72 -8.25
C SER A 303 -1.20 -8.02 -8.95
N ARG A 304 -1.91 -8.40 -10.02
CA ARG A 304 -1.55 -9.54 -10.89
C ARG A 304 -0.17 -9.36 -11.54
N SER A 305 0.16 -8.12 -11.90
CA SER A 305 1.44 -7.77 -12.51
C SER A 305 2.60 -7.99 -11.54
N LEU A 306 2.39 -7.64 -10.26
CA LEU A 306 3.34 -7.97 -9.19
C LEU A 306 3.55 -9.48 -9.08
N GLY A 307 2.47 -10.27 -9.06
CA GLY A 307 2.55 -11.73 -8.92
C GLY A 307 3.39 -12.37 -10.02
N LYS A 308 3.12 -12.00 -11.29
CA LYS A 308 3.91 -12.48 -12.44
C LYS A 308 5.38 -12.08 -12.34
N HIS A 309 5.66 -10.83 -11.96
CA HIS A 309 7.02 -10.34 -11.81
C HIS A 309 7.77 -11.12 -10.73
N MET A 310 7.17 -11.31 -9.56
CA MET A 310 7.80 -12.06 -8.46
C MET A 310 8.04 -13.53 -8.80
N LEU A 311 7.06 -14.21 -9.42
CA LEU A 311 7.23 -15.59 -9.85
C LEU A 311 8.43 -15.73 -10.81
N SER A 312 8.54 -14.81 -11.77
CA SER A 312 9.65 -14.80 -12.72
C SER A 312 10.98 -14.44 -12.08
N ALA A 313 11.04 -13.39 -11.27
CA ALA A 313 12.26 -12.88 -10.66
C ALA A 313 12.89 -13.87 -9.68
N TYR A 314 12.06 -14.66 -8.99
CA TYR A 314 12.49 -15.63 -7.99
C TYR A 314 12.44 -17.09 -8.45
N GLY A 315 12.07 -17.34 -9.71
CA GLY A 315 11.97 -18.69 -10.26
C GLY A 315 10.99 -19.59 -9.51
N LEU A 316 9.88 -19.02 -9.03
CA LEU A 316 8.89 -19.72 -8.23
C LEU A 316 7.87 -20.42 -9.13
N ASP A 317 7.54 -21.67 -8.79
CA ASP A 317 6.43 -22.39 -9.39
C ASP A 317 5.16 -22.14 -8.56
N PRO A 318 4.13 -21.45 -9.10
CA PRO A 318 2.91 -21.16 -8.35
C PRO A 318 2.22 -22.44 -7.82
N ALA A 319 2.33 -23.57 -8.51
CA ALA A 319 1.74 -24.84 -8.07
C ALA A 319 2.38 -25.45 -6.82
N THR A 320 3.57 -24.97 -6.43
CA THR A 320 4.29 -25.38 -5.21
C THR A 320 4.61 -24.18 -4.30
N THR A 321 3.94 -23.06 -4.52
CA THR A 321 4.10 -21.83 -3.76
C THR A 321 2.82 -21.51 -3.01
N CYS A 322 2.93 -21.09 -1.75
CA CYS A 322 1.78 -20.70 -0.93
C CYS A 322 1.92 -19.24 -0.45
N MET A 323 0.91 -18.42 -0.72
CA MET A 323 0.77 -17.08 -0.16
C MET A 323 0.08 -17.16 1.20
N VAL A 324 0.68 -16.54 2.21
CA VAL A 324 0.17 -16.50 3.59
C VAL A 324 -0.14 -15.06 3.98
N GLY A 325 -1.36 -14.80 4.43
CA GLY A 325 -1.82 -13.44 4.73
C GLY A 325 -3.02 -13.38 5.66
N ASP A 326 -3.26 -12.21 6.25
CA ASP A 326 -4.41 -11.94 7.12
C ASP A 326 -5.54 -11.19 6.41
N ARG A 327 -5.35 -10.78 5.15
CA ARG A 327 -6.33 -10.01 4.38
C ARG A 327 -6.71 -10.71 3.09
N VAL A 328 -8.02 -10.86 2.89
CA VAL A 328 -8.55 -11.54 1.71
C VAL A 328 -8.50 -10.69 0.44
N ASP A 329 -8.62 -9.36 0.59
CA ASP A 329 -8.63 -8.38 -0.50
C ASP A 329 -7.22 -8.00 -0.99
N THR A 330 -6.17 -8.40 -0.25
CA THR A 330 -4.78 -8.21 -0.66
C THR A 330 -4.07 -9.54 -0.84
N ASP A 331 -3.88 -10.33 0.22
CA ASP A 331 -2.98 -11.47 0.19
C ASP A 331 -3.58 -12.69 -0.50
N ILE A 332 -4.82 -13.03 -0.13
CA ILE A 332 -5.49 -14.20 -0.68
C ILE A 332 -5.82 -13.94 -2.14
N GLU A 333 -6.35 -12.75 -2.47
CA GLU A 333 -6.56 -12.35 -3.85
C GLU A 333 -5.26 -12.37 -4.65
N PHE A 334 -4.15 -11.86 -4.10
CA PHE A 334 -2.84 -11.92 -4.74
C PHE A 334 -2.41 -13.37 -5.06
N GLY A 335 -2.45 -14.25 -4.06
CA GLY A 335 -2.06 -15.65 -4.21
C GLY A 335 -2.91 -16.35 -5.28
N ARG A 336 -4.24 -16.23 -5.21
CA ARG A 336 -5.14 -16.81 -6.21
C ARG A 336 -4.92 -16.24 -7.59
N ALA A 337 -4.73 -14.93 -7.69
CA ALA A 337 -4.54 -14.25 -8.97
C ALA A 337 -3.21 -14.61 -9.65
N ALA A 338 -2.21 -15.04 -8.86
CA ALA A 338 -0.93 -15.59 -9.31
C ALA A 338 -0.94 -17.13 -9.49
N GLY A 339 -2.05 -17.80 -9.16
CA GLY A 339 -2.18 -19.26 -9.26
C GLY A 339 -1.50 -20.03 -8.13
N MET A 340 -1.13 -19.34 -7.04
CA MET A 340 -0.51 -19.94 -5.85
C MET A 340 -1.57 -20.61 -4.97
N HIS A 341 -1.11 -21.50 -4.10
CA HIS A 341 -1.88 -21.89 -2.92
C HIS A 341 -2.05 -20.71 -1.97
N THR A 342 -3.06 -20.76 -1.11
CA THR A 342 -3.36 -19.69 -0.15
C THR A 342 -3.66 -20.22 1.26
N LEU A 343 -3.00 -19.63 2.25
CA LEU A 343 -3.24 -19.87 3.66
C LEU A 343 -3.60 -18.54 4.34
N PHE A 344 -4.85 -18.40 4.75
CA PHE A 344 -5.30 -17.28 5.55
C PHE A 344 -4.99 -17.50 7.03
N VAL A 345 -4.54 -16.46 7.72
CA VAL A 345 -4.31 -16.48 9.18
C VAL A 345 -5.16 -15.45 9.92
N GLU A 346 -5.63 -15.80 11.12
CA GLU A 346 -6.49 -14.95 11.95
C GLU A 346 -5.73 -14.04 12.92
N SER A 347 -4.39 -14.05 12.87
CA SER A 347 -3.55 -13.22 13.72
C SER A 347 -3.61 -11.72 13.38
N GLY A 348 -4.26 -11.33 12.28
CA GLY A 348 -4.37 -9.95 11.82
C GLY A 348 -5.78 -9.36 11.94
N THR A 349 -6.24 -8.71 10.87
CA THR A 349 -7.40 -7.79 10.91
C THR A 349 -8.72 -8.36 10.38
N THR A 350 -8.66 -9.41 9.56
CA THR A 350 -9.85 -10.06 8.99
C THR A 350 -10.23 -11.29 9.83
N THR A 351 -11.53 -11.56 10.00
CA THR A 351 -11.99 -12.76 10.72
C THR A 351 -12.14 -13.97 9.77
N ALA A 352 -12.06 -15.19 10.30
CA ALA A 352 -12.28 -16.39 9.49
C ALA A 352 -13.67 -16.46 8.88
N GLU A 353 -14.71 -15.92 9.53
CA GLU A 353 -16.06 -15.87 8.97
C GLU A 353 -16.11 -14.96 7.72
N ALA A 354 -15.48 -13.78 7.80
CA ALA A 354 -15.38 -12.88 6.67
C ALA A 354 -14.58 -13.50 5.53
N ALA A 355 -13.47 -14.18 5.85
CA ALA A 355 -12.66 -14.88 4.86
C ALA A 355 -13.40 -16.06 4.21
N ALA A 356 -14.20 -16.81 4.98
CA ALA A 356 -15.00 -17.92 4.47
C ALA A 356 -16.16 -17.47 3.57
N ALA A 357 -16.71 -16.28 3.84
CA ALA A 357 -17.77 -15.67 3.03
C ALA A 357 -17.25 -15.00 1.74
N ALA A 358 -15.93 -14.89 1.56
CA ALA A 358 -15.33 -14.18 0.43
C ALA A 358 -15.67 -14.83 -0.93
N GLY A 359 -15.69 -13.97 -1.96
CA GLY A 359 -15.92 -14.39 -3.35
C GLY A 359 -14.79 -15.31 -3.87
N PRO A 360 -14.99 -16.00 -5.00
CA PRO A 360 -14.04 -16.99 -5.51
C PRO A 360 -12.62 -16.47 -5.74
N GLU A 361 -12.45 -15.17 -6.02
CA GLU A 361 -11.14 -14.54 -6.21
C GLU A 361 -10.41 -14.26 -4.89
N GLN A 362 -11.12 -14.22 -3.77
CA GLN A 362 -10.63 -13.85 -2.43
C GLN A 362 -10.74 -14.99 -1.41
N ARG A 363 -11.23 -16.15 -1.84
CA ARG A 363 -11.48 -17.31 -0.97
C ARG A 363 -10.19 -18.07 -0.69
N PRO A 364 -9.75 -18.26 0.56
CA PRO A 364 -8.53 -19.01 0.82
C PRO A 364 -8.71 -20.52 0.63
N ASP A 365 -7.62 -21.25 0.36
CA ASP A 365 -7.65 -22.71 0.35
C ASP A 365 -7.68 -23.26 1.78
N PHE A 366 -6.89 -22.64 2.67
CA PHE A 366 -6.78 -22.98 4.07
C PHE A 366 -6.95 -21.77 4.99
N ILE A 367 -7.48 -22.00 6.20
CA ILE A 367 -7.60 -21.01 7.27
C ILE A 367 -6.94 -21.57 8.53
N ALA A 368 -6.06 -20.82 9.18
CA ALA A 368 -5.42 -21.16 10.44
C ALA A 368 -5.47 -19.99 11.43
N GLU A 369 -5.26 -20.28 12.72
CA GLU A 369 -5.18 -19.21 13.73
C GLU A 369 -3.94 -18.33 13.52
N SER A 370 -2.80 -18.96 13.24
CA SER A 370 -1.53 -18.28 12.92
C SER A 370 -0.61 -19.21 12.12
N ILE A 371 0.54 -18.68 11.70
CA ILE A 371 1.56 -19.47 10.99
C ILE A 371 2.24 -20.53 11.86
N ALA A 372 2.03 -20.50 13.19
CA ALA A 372 2.56 -21.52 14.12
C ALA A 372 2.10 -22.94 13.76
N VAL A 373 0.95 -23.07 13.07
CA VAL A 373 0.43 -24.38 12.63
C VAL A 373 1.37 -25.11 11.67
N LEU A 374 2.22 -24.38 10.94
CA LEU A 374 3.18 -24.95 10.00
C LEU A 374 4.29 -25.71 10.72
N GLU A 375 4.75 -25.22 11.88
CA GLU A 375 5.70 -25.94 12.73
C GLU A 375 5.11 -27.26 13.21
N ALA A 376 3.90 -27.21 13.77
CA ALA A 376 3.22 -28.39 14.31
C ALA A 376 3.03 -29.47 13.24
N ALA A 377 2.75 -29.08 12.00
CA ALA A 377 2.59 -30.01 10.88
C ALA A 377 3.90 -30.67 10.42
N LEU A 378 5.04 -29.97 10.55
CA LEU A 378 6.36 -30.50 10.21
C LEU A 378 6.93 -31.40 11.32
N VAL A 379 6.77 -31.01 12.59
CA VAL A 379 7.26 -31.79 13.74
C VAL A 379 6.48 -33.10 13.92
N GLY A 380 5.21 -33.13 13.52
CA GLY A 380 4.36 -34.32 13.59
C GLY A 380 4.86 -35.52 12.76
N GLU A 381 5.78 -35.33 11.80
CA GLU A 381 6.43 -36.46 11.09
C GLU A 381 7.54 -37.12 11.93
N ALA A 382 8.22 -36.36 12.81
CA ALA A 382 9.40 -36.86 13.54
C ALA A 382 9.07 -37.79 14.72
N ALA A 383 7.80 -37.90 15.13
CA ALA A 383 7.37 -38.68 16.28
C ALA A 383 6.75 -40.05 15.92
N SER A 384 6.72 -40.42 14.64
CA SER A 384 6.06 -41.63 14.13
C SER A 384 6.97 -42.65 13.44
N ASP A 385 8.28 -42.47 13.49
CA ASP A 385 9.27 -43.42 12.97
C ASP A 385 9.93 -44.29 14.07
#